data_AF-A0A954SIQ6-F1
#
_entry.id   AF-A0A954SIQ6-F1
#
_cell.length_a   1.000
_cell.length_b   1.000
_cell.length_c   1.000
_cell.angle_alpha   90.00
_cell.angle_beta   90.00
_cell.angle_gamma   90.00
#
_symmetry.space_group_name_H-M   'P 1'
#
loop_
_entity.id
_entity.type
_entity.pdbx_description
1 polymer ?
#
loop_
_entity_poly.entity_id
_entity_poly.type
_entity_poly.pdbx_seq_one_letter_code
_entity_poly.pdbx_strand_id
1 'polypeptide(L)' 'CGSCNRFRLTSEGRLRNCLFSLDETDIRGILRSGGTDEQIAQAMLSCIAAKGPGHQINSADFVQPNRPMHSIGG' A
#
# COMPACT_ATOMS: atom_id res chain seq x y z
N CYS A 1 -1.42 10.21 -12.00
CA CYS A 1 -0.73 9.91 -10.73
C CYS A 1 -0.19 11.14 -10.00
N GLY A 2 0.27 12.19 -10.67
CA GLY A 2 0.94 13.33 -10.04
C GLY A 2 0.19 14.05 -8.90
N SER A 3 -1.14 13.98 -8.86
CA SER A 3 -1.97 14.52 -7.76
C SER A 3 -2.64 13.45 -6.89
N CYS A 4 -2.25 12.18 -7.05
CA CYS A 4 -2.91 11.06 -6.36
C CYS A 4 -2.59 11.06 -4.86
N ASN A 5 -3.58 11.44 -4.06
CA ASN A 5 -3.54 11.38 -2.59
C ASN A 5 -4.13 10.09 -2.01
N ARG A 6 -4.41 9.07 -2.85
CA ARG A 6 -5.00 7.81 -2.40
C ARG A 6 -3.95 6.80 -1.95
N PHE A 7 -4.28 6.09 -0.87
CA PHE A 7 -3.68 4.84 -0.43
C PHE A 7 -4.83 3.89 -0.07
N ARG A 8 -4.54 2.60 0.11
CA ARG A 8 -5.56 1.59 0.35
C ARG A 8 -5.17 0.68 1.49
N LEU A 9 -6.10 0.44 2.41
CA LEU A 9 -6.04 -0.69 3.34
C LEU A 9 -6.78 -1.88 2.71
N THR A 10 -6.10 -3.02 2.57
CA THR A 10 -6.69 -4.24 2.03
C THR A 10 -7.62 -4.91 3.04
N SER A 11 -8.45 -5.85 2.58
CA SER A 11 -9.32 -6.68 3.45
C SER A 11 -8.54 -7.52 4.48
N GLU A 12 -7.26 -7.77 4.24
CA GLU A 12 -6.37 -8.47 5.18
C GLU A 12 -5.71 -7.53 6.19
N GLY A 13 -5.96 -6.23 6.08
CA GLY A 13 -5.38 -5.19 6.94
C GLY A 13 -3.94 -4.82 6.58
N ARG A 14 -3.57 -4.93 5.30
CA ARG A 14 -2.28 -4.47 4.78
C ARG A 14 -2.42 -3.17 3.99
N LEU A 15 -1.45 -2.27 4.09
CA LEU A 15 -1.47 -0.96 3.44
C LEU A 15 -0.75 -1.02 2.08
N ARG A 16 -1.35 -0.40 1.06
CA ARG A 16 -0.73 -0.13 -0.25
C ARG A 16 -0.72 1.37 -0.52
N ASN A 17 0.43 1.91 -0.92
CA ASN A 17 0.56 3.32 -1.32
C ASN A 17 0.05 3.62 -2.75
N CYS A 18 -0.14 2.58 -3.56
CA CYS A 18 -0.68 2.64 -4.92
C CYS A 18 -1.54 1.39 -5.16
N LEU A 19 -2.58 1.52 -5.99
CA LEU A 19 -3.40 0.38 -6.40
C LEU A 19 -2.57 -0.75 -7.02
N PHE A 20 -1.51 -0.36 -7.75
CA PHE A 20 -0.59 -1.25 -8.45
C PHE A 20 0.73 -1.47 -7.70
N SER A 21 0.78 -1.20 -6.39
CA SER A 21 1.96 -1.52 -5.58
C SER A 21 2.23 -3.03 -5.58
N LEU A 22 3.50 -3.41 -5.68
CA LEU A 22 3.96 -4.78 -5.45
C LEU A 22 4.14 -5.07 -3.96
N ASP A 23 4.39 -4.01 -3.18
CA ASP A 23 4.63 -4.10 -1.74
C ASP A 23 3.36 -3.77 -0.93
N GLU A 24 3.26 -4.42 0.23
CA GLU A 24 2.19 -4.25 1.21
C GLU A 24 2.79 -4.15 2.62
N THR A 25 2.32 -3.21 3.44
CA THR A 25 2.75 -3.05 4.84
C THR A 25 1.72 -3.66 5.78
N ASP A 26 2.10 -4.57 6.67
CA ASP A 26 1.18 -5.25 7.59
C ASP A 26 0.81 -4.38 8.80
N ILE A 27 -0.28 -3.62 8.68
CA ILE A 27 -0.81 -2.77 9.75
C ILE A 27 -1.55 -3.62 10.80
N ARG A 28 -2.27 -4.66 10.36
CA ARG A 28 -3.01 -5.58 11.25
C ARG A 28 -2.07 -6.33 12.19
N GLY A 29 -0.90 -6.72 11.71
CA GLY A 29 0.15 -7.33 12.52
C GLY A 29 0.55 -6.44 13.70
N ILE A 30 0.88 -5.17 13.42
CA ILE A 30 1.27 -4.17 14.44
C ILE A 30 0.15 -4.01 15.48
N LEU A 31 -1.10 -3.83 15.02
CA LEU A 31 -2.26 -3.69 15.90
C LEU A 31 -2.44 -4.92 16.81
N ARG A 32 -2.32 -6.13 16.26
CA ARG A 32 -2.57 -7.37 17.00
C ARG A 32 -1.44 -7.76 17.95
N SER A 33 -0.23 -7.27 17.73
CA SER A 33 0.88 -7.40 18.68
C SER A 33 0.83 -6.38 19.82
N GLY A 34 -0.20 -5.54 19.90
CA GLY A 34 -0.31 -4.46 20.90
C GLY A 34 0.62 -3.27 20.59
N GLY A 35 0.92 -3.03 19.32
CA GLY A 35 1.74 -1.89 18.90
C GLY A 35 1.06 -0.55 19.17
N THR A 36 1.87 0.49 19.34
CA THR A 36 1.39 1.85 19.65
C THR A 36 0.94 2.60 18.40
N ASP A 37 0.18 3.69 18.60
CA ASP A 37 -0.25 4.57 17.52
C ASP A 37 0.95 5.17 16.76
N GLU A 38 2.05 5.46 17.45
CA GLU A 38 3.29 5.96 16.83
C GLU A 38 3.91 4.91 15.90
N GLN A 39 3.88 3.63 16.27
CA GLN A 39 4.41 2.55 15.43
C GLN A 39 3.55 2.38 14.16
N ILE A 40 2.23 2.49 14.30
CA ILE A 40 1.30 2.44 13.16
C ILE A 40 1.54 3.65 12.26
N ALA A 41 1.59 4.85 12.83
CA ALA A 41 1.84 6.09 12.10
C ALA A 41 3.17 6.03 11.34
N GLN A 42 4.23 5.55 11.98
CA GLN A 42 5.54 5.40 11.36
C GLN A 42 5.49 4.41 10.18
N ALA A 43 4.83 3.26 10.34
CA ALA A 43 4.67 2.28 9.26
C ALA A 43 3.87 2.87 8.08
N MET A 44 2.79 3.61 8.36
CA MET A 44 2.00 4.30 7.34
C MET A 44 2.82 5.36 6.59
N LEU A 45 3.55 6.22 7.32
CA LEU A 45 4.39 7.27 6.74
C LEU A 45 5.50 6.69 5.87
N SER A 46 6.17 5.63 6.34
CA SER A 46 7.20 4.93 5.55
C SER A 46 6.63 4.33 4.26
N CYS A 47 5.46 3.69 4.34
CA CYS A 47 4.77 3.16 3.15
C CYS A 47 4.41 4.27 2.15
N ILE A 48 3.89 5.41 2.63
CA ILE A 48 3.49 6.54 1.78
C ILE A 48 4.71 7.24 1.18
N ALA A 49 5.80 7.39 1.93
CA ALA A 49 7.06 7.98 1.45
C ALA A 49 7.68 7.15 0.31
N ALA A 50 7.48 5.83 0.31
CA ALA A 50 7.90 4.94 -0.78
C ALA A 50 7.02 5.02 -2.04
N LYS A 51 6.00 5.90 -2.07
CA LYS A 51 5.08 6.01 -3.20
C LYS A 51 5.80 6.59 -4.42
N GLY A 52 5.87 5.79 -5.48
CA GLY A 52 6.43 6.23 -6.76
C GLY A 52 5.60 7.35 -7.42
N PRO A 53 6.18 8.06 -8.40
CA PRO A 53 5.53 9.17 -9.10
C PRO A 53 4.29 8.75 -9.90
N GLY A 54 4.19 7.46 -10.25
CA GLY A 54 3.03 6.87 -10.88
C GLY A 54 3.10 5.37 -11.02
N HIS A 55 1.97 4.77 -11.41
CA HIS A 55 1.80 3.33 -11.49
C HIS A 55 2.48 2.68 -12.70
N GLN A 56 3.12 3.45 -13.58
CA GLN A 56 3.83 2.99 -14.77
C GLN A 56 3.00 2.26 -15.85
N ILE A 57 1.70 1.98 -15.65
CA ILE A 57 0.82 1.48 -16.74
C ILE A 57 1.05 2.27 -18.04
N ASN A 58 1.32 1.54 -19.13
CA ASN A 58 1.74 2.01 -20.46
C ASN A 58 3.23 2.36 -20.62
N SER A 59 4.08 2.03 -19.66
CA SER A 59 5.54 2.04 -19.83
C SER A 59 6.11 0.62 -19.82
N ALA A 60 7.36 0.47 -20.28
CA ALA A 60 8.09 -0.80 -20.25
C ALA A 60 8.40 -1.26 -18.81
N ASP A 61 8.36 -0.35 -17.84
CA ASP A 61 8.69 -0.61 -16.43
C ASP A 61 7.47 -1.09 -15.62
N PHE A 62 6.29 -1.20 -16.24
CA PHE A 62 5.10 -1.66 -15.53
C PHE A 62 5.19 -3.14 -15.18
N VAL A 63 5.14 -3.42 -13.88
CA VAL A 63 4.99 -4.76 -13.35
C VAL A 63 3.58 -4.89 -12.76
N GLN A 64 2.79 -5.81 -13.32
CA GLN A 64 1.45 -6.09 -12.80
C GLN A 64 1.55 -6.83 -11.45
N PRO A 65 0.89 -6.35 -10.38
CA PRO A 65 0.83 -7.09 -9.14
C PRO A 65 0.10 -8.43 -9.31
N ASN A 66 0.63 -9.48 -8.68
CA ASN A 66 0.04 -10.83 -8.71
C ASN A 66 -1.39 -10.88 -8.16
N ARG A 67 -1.75 -9.92 -7.29
CA ARG A 67 -3.06 -9.87 -6.63
C ARG A 67 -3.99 -8.86 -7.33
N PRO A 68 -5.09 -9.31 -7.96
CA PRO A 68 -6.07 -8.43 -8.59
C PRO A 68 -6.89 -7.66 -7.54
N MET A 69 -7.56 -6.58 -7.98
CA MET A 69 -8.30 -5.68 -7.07
C MET A 69 -9.39 -6.38 -6.24
N HIS A 70 -10.14 -7.31 -6.81
CA HIS A 70 -11.19 -8.03 -6.09
C HIS A 70 -10.64 -8.87 -4.92
N SER A 71 -9.38 -9.34 -5.03
CA SER A 71 -8.73 -10.16 -3.99
C SER A 71 -8.22 -9.35 -2.78
N ILE A 72 -8.24 -8.02 -2.87
CA ILE A 72 -7.78 -7.10 -1.81
C ILE A 72 -8.92 -6.26 -1.23
N GLY A 73 -10.16 -6.74 -1.38
CA GLY A 73 -11.37 -6.08 -0.86
C GLY A 73 -11.86 -4.95 -1.76
N GLY A 74 -11.88 -5.18 -3.07
CA GLY A 74 -12.39 -4.26 -4.09
C GLY A 74 -13.60 -4.76 -4.83
#